data_AF-A0A2E2CTH1-F1
#
_entry.id   AF-A0A2E2CTH1-F1
#
_cell.length_a   1.000
_cell.length_b   1.000
_cell.length_c   1.000
_cell.angle_alpha   90.00
_cell.angle_beta   90.00
_cell.angle_gamma   90.00
#
_symmetry.space_group_name_H-M   'P 1'
#
loop_
_entity.id
_entity.type
_entity.pdbx_description
1 polymer ?
#
loop_
_entity_poly.entity_id
_entity_poly.type
_entity_poly.pdbx_seq_one_letter_code
_entity_poly.pdbx_strand_id
1 'polypeptide(L)'
;DCADHGIDAQHEDYGADFLARFYPPAVSEPVRLHVNAKRYLCAVEPDYFNRLSQASIRSLELQGGPLQGDALEAFAANPYRQDAVTLRRCDEGAKVPNLSLPDIETFRPLLMHVL
;
A
#
# COMPACT_ATOMS: atom_id res chain seq x y z
N ASP A 1 -17.71 2.18 0.13
CA ASP A 1 -16.41 1.90 0.77
C ASP A 1 -16.32 2.68 2.10
N CYS A 2 -15.48 2.29 3.07
CA CYS A 2 -15.30 3.03 4.32
C CYS A 2 -14.90 4.49 4.07
N ALA A 3 -14.04 4.72 3.07
CA ALA A 3 -13.65 6.04 2.61
C ALA A 3 -14.84 6.86 2.09
N ASP A 4 -15.86 6.22 1.50
CA ASP A 4 -17.08 6.91 1.04
C ASP A 4 -17.91 7.46 2.20
N HIS A 5 -17.76 6.86 3.38
CA HIS A 5 -18.36 7.29 4.64
C HIS A 5 -17.42 8.19 5.47
N GLY A 6 -16.26 8.58 4.92
CA GLY A 6 -15.29 9.45 5.61
C GLY A 6 -14.51 8.74 6.72
N ILE A 7 -14.43 7.41 6.68
CA ILE A 7 -13.78 6.59 7.70
C ILE A 7 -12.45 6.07 7.13
N ASP A 8 -11.36 6.30 7.85
CA ASP A 8 -10.09 5.60 7.62
C ASP A 8 -10.17 4.19 8.23
N ALA A 9 -10.06 3.17 7.39
CA ALA A 9 -10.27 1.78 7.79
C ALA A 9 -9.05 1.17 8.50
N GLN A 10 -7.89 1.84 8.43
CA GLN A 10 -6.61 1.31 8.93
C GLN A 10 -6.34 -0.11 8.42
N HIS A 11 -6.77 -0.42 7.19
CA HIS A 11 -6.76 -1.77 6.63
C HIS A 11 -5.34 -2.29 6.41
N GLU A 12 -4.37 -1.39 6.24
CA GLU A 12 -2.95 -1.68 6.19
C GLU A 12 -2.47 -2.37 7.47
N ASP A 13 -2.96 -1.93 8.63
CA ASP A 13 -2.52 -2.47 9.91
C ASP A 13 -3.16 -3.83 10.18
N TYR A 14 -4.48 -3.93 10.01
CA TYR A 14 -5.20 -5.19 10.19
C TYR A 14 -4.73 -6.27 9.22
N GLY A 15 -4.51 -5.91 7.96
CA GLY A 15 -4.01 -6.83 6.94
C GLY A 15 -2.60 -7.33 7.24
N ALA A 16 -1.70 -6.43 7.63
CA ALA A 16 -0.34 -6.79 8.00
C ALA A 16 -0.27 -7.62 9.28
N ASP A 17 -1.05 -7.27 10.32
CA ASP A 17 -1.13 -8.04 11.57
C ASP A 17 -1.61 -9.47 11.31
N PHE A 18 -2.60 -9.63 10.42
CA PHE A 18 -3.06 -10.96 10.03
C PHE A 18 -1.95 -11.75 9.30
N LEU A 19 -1.29 -11.13 8.32
CA LEU A 19 -0.23 -11.78 7.53
C LEU A 19 0.99 -12.14 8.37
N ALA A 20 1.37 -11.30 9.33
CA ALA A 20 2.52 -11.51 10.22
C ALA A 20 2.41 -12.78 11.08
N ARG A 21 1.21 -13.36 11.20
CA ARG A 21 1.00 -14.66 11.87
C ARG A 21 1.50 -15.85 11.07
N PHE A 22 1.67 -15.68 9.75
CA PHE A 22 1.96 -16.77 8.81
C PHE A 22 3.19 -16.50 7.95
N TYR A 23 3.53 -15.23 7.70
CA TYR A 23 4.57 -14.84 6.76
C TYR A 23 5.64 -13.98 7.43
N PRO A 24 6.88 -13.99 6.90
CA PRO A 24 7.95 -13.15 7.41
C PRO A 24 7.65 -11.65 7.20
N PRO A 25 8.35 -10.76 7.93
CA PRO A 25 8.22 -9.31 7.76
C PRO A 25 8.38 -8.81 6.32
N ALA A 26 9.19 -9.49 5.51
CA ALA A 26 9.35 -9.18 4.09
C ALA A 26 8.04 -9.24 3.27
N VAL A 27 6.99 -9.92 3.78
CA VAL A 27 5.65 -9.93 3.20
C VAL A 27 4.70 -8.98 3.93
N SER A 28 4.67 -9.03 5.27
CA SER A 28 3.70 -8.26 6.06
C SER A 28 4.02 -6.77 6.12
N GLU A 29 5.30 -6.39 6.17
CA GLU A 29 5.70 -4.98 6.32
C GLU A 29 5.41 -4.14 5.07
N PRO A 30 5.67 -4.61 3.82
CA PRO A 30 5.22 -3.87 2.64
C PRO A 30 3.70 -3.64 2.63
N VAL A 31 2.91 -4.59 3.11
CA VAL A 31 1.46 -4.45 3.27
C VAL A 31 1.14 -3.41 4.33
N ARG A 32 1.80 -3.39 5.49
CA ARG A 32 1.59 -2.33 6.49
C ARG A 32 1.93 -0.95 5.96
N LEU A 33 3.01 -0.88 5.20
CA LEU A 33 3.60 0.37 4.75
C LEU A 33 2.95 0.93 3.49
N HIS A 34 2.07 0.19 2.79
CA HIS A 34 1.56 0.62 1.49
C HIS A 34 0.76 1.93 1.52
N VAL A 35 0.07 2.25 2.64
CA VAL A 35 -0.59 3.55 2.84
C VAL A 35 0.45 4.67 3.01
N ASN A 36 1.44 4.47 3.88
CA ASN A 36 2.54 5.44 4.03
C ASN A 36 3.37 5.57 2.75
N ALA A 37 3.47 4.53 1.92
CA ALA A 37 4.10 4.60 0.61
C ALA A 37 3.35 5.54 -0.33
N LYS A 38 2.00 5.54 -0.32
CA LYS A 38 1.20 6.54 -1.06
C LYS A 38 1.56 7.95 -0.61
N ARG A 39 1.52 8.17 0.71
CA ARG A 39 1.78 9.47 1.34
C ARG A 39 3.21 9.95 1.09
N TYR A 40 4.18 9.04 1.11
CA TYR A 40 5.59 9.29 0.80
C TYR A 40 5.77 9.70 -0.66
N LEU A 41 5.22 8.93 -1.60
CA LEU A 41 5.34 9.22 -3.03
C LEU A 41 4.71 10.59 -3.38
N CYS A 42 3.56 10.92 -2.79
CA CYS A 42 2.99 12.27 -2.93
C CYS A 42 3.86 13.40 -2.36
N ALA A 43 4.74 13.11 -1.41
CA ALA A 43 5.63 14.10 -0.82
C ALA A 43 6.92 14.29 -1.64
N VAL A 44 7.45 13.22 -2.24
CA VAL A 44 8.79 13.23 -2.87
C VAL A 44 8.76 13.18 -4.40
N GLU A 45 7.64 12.78 -5.01
CA GLU A 45 7.45 12.74 -6.47
C GLU A 45 6.37 13.74 -6.88
N PRO A 46 6.74 14.90 -7.45
CA PRO A 46 5.80 15.99 -7.77
C PRO A 46 4.58 15.57 -8.59
N ASP A 47 4.76 14.61 -9.51
CA ASP A 47 3.68 14.16 -10.40
C ASP A 47 2.86 12.99 -9.85
N TYR A 48 3.22 12.42 -8.70
CA TYR A 48 2.59 11.19 -8.23
C TYR A 48 1.14 11.41 -7.80
N PHE A 49 0.82 12.57 -7.22
CA PHE A 49 -0.55 12.93 -6.85
C PHE A 49 -1.50 12.87 -8.06
N ASN A 50 -1.05 13.35 -9.23
CA ASN A 50 -1.84 13.36 -10.46
C ASN A 50 -2.12 11.96 -11.02
N ARG A 51 -1.44 10.93 -10.53
CA ARG A 51 -1.62 9.53 -10.93
C ARG A 51 -2.60 8.79 -10.03
N LEU A 52 -2.99 9.38 -8.90
CA LEU A 52 -3.92 8.75 -7.97
C LEU A 52 -5.33 8.69 -8.57
N SER A 53 -5.99 7.56 -8.43
CA SER A 53 -7.43 7.47 -8.67
C SER A 53 -8.21 8.31 -7.67
N GLN A 54 -9.46 8.62 -8.01
CA GLN A 54 -10.34 9.42 -7.13
C GLN A 54 -10.49 8.81 -5.72
N ALA A 55 -10.58 7.48 -5.62
CA ALA A 55 -10.61 6.78 -4.32
C ALA A 55 -9.28 6.92 -3.54
N SER A 56 -8.14 6.89 -4.24
CA SER A 56 -6.83 7.10 -3.62
C SER A 56 -6.65 8.53 -3.10
N ILE A 57 -7.16 9.54 -3.83
CA ILE A 57 -7.16 10.95 -3.42
C ILE A 57 -8.00 11.12 -2.15
N ARG A 58 -9.24 10.63 -2.17
CA ARG A 58 -10.15 10.73 -1.01
C ARG A 58 -9.57 10.06 0.24
N SER A 59 -9.03 8.85 0.09
CA SER A 59 -8.38 8.17 1.23
C SER A 59 -7.10 8.85 1.68
N LEU A 60 -6.33 9.49 0.78
CA LEU A 60 -5.13 10.24 1.16
C LEU A 60 -5.46 11.39 2.11
N GLU A 61 -6.57 12.10 1.88
CA GLU A 61 -7.04 13.17 2.76
C GLU A 61 -7.38 12.64 4.17
N LEU A 62 -8.11 11.52 4.24
CA LEU A 62 -8.46 10.87 5.51
C LEU A 62 -7.24 10.35 6.27
N GLN A 63 -6.21 9.92 5.54
CA GLN A 63 -4.96 9.35 6.06
C GLN A 63 -3.91 10.41 6.40
N GLY A 64 -4.28 11.70 6.39
CA GLY A 64 -3.41 12.79 6.83
C GLY A 64 -2.44 13.31 5.77
N GLY A 65 -2.75 13.15 4.49
CA GLY A 65 -2.04 13.78 3.37
C GLY A 65 -0.61 13.27 3.15
N PRO A 66 0.19 13.96 2.30
CA PRO A 66 1.60 13.64 2.08
C PRO A 66 2.40 13.65 3.38
N LEU A 67 3.38 12.75 3.50
CA LEU A 67 4.28 12.72 4.66
C LEU A 67 5.15 13.98 4.71
N GLN A 68 5.52 14.41 5.92
CA GLN A 68 6.36 15.58 6.17
C GLN A 68 7.26 15.32 7.39
N GLY A 69 8.36 16.07 7.49
CA GLY A 69 9.27 16.05 8.65
C GLY A 69 9.74 14.66 9.04
N ASP A 70 9.74 14.37 10.34
CA ASP A 70 10.26 13.11 10.91
C ASP A 70 9.56 11.86 10.35
N ALA A 71 8.28 11.94 10.00
CA ALA A 71 7.56 10.81 9.44
C ALA A 71 8.03 10.48 8.02
N LEU A 72 8.41 11.51 7.24
CA LEU A 72 8.99 11.33 5.91
C LEU A 72 10.37 10.67 6.00
N GLU A 73 11.22 11.17 6.90
CA GLU A 73 12.56 10.62 7.16
C GLU A 73 12.49 9.18 7.69
N ALA A 74 11.58 8.89 8.62
CA ALA A 74 11.38 7.55 9.17
C ALA A 74 10.94 6.55 8.09
N PHE A 75 10.04 6.94 7.19
CA PHE A 75 9.66 6.10 6.06
C PHE A 75 10.83 5.92 5.08
N ALA A 76 11.58 7.00 4.81
CA ALA A 76 12.75 6.96 3.93
C ALA A 76 13.85 6.02 4.47
N ALA A 77 14.01 5.91 5.79
CA ALA A 77 14.98 5.03 6.43
C ALA A 77 14.48 3.59 6.63
N ASN A 78 13.21 3.29 6.37
CA ASN A 78 12.64 1.97 6.63
C ASN A 78 13.25 0.90 5.69
N PRO A 79 13.70 -0.27 6.22
CA PRO A 79 14.31 -1.32 5.40
C PRO A 79 13.37 -1.91 4.33
N TYR A 80 12.05 -1.87 4.54
CA TYR A 80 11.04 -2.38 3.62
C TYR A 80 10.45 -1.30 2.70
N ARG A 81 10.96 -0.06 2.76
CA ARG A 81 10.50 1.08 1.96
C ARG A 81 10.39 0.75 0.48
N GLN A 82 11.41 0.10 -0.07
CA GLN A 82 11.48 -0.18 -1.50
C GLN A 82 10.36 -1.12 -1.96
N ASP A 83 10.08 -2.16 -1.17
CA ASP A 83 9.03 -3.13 -1.47
C ASP A 83 7.65 -2.51 -1.26
N ALA A 84 7.46 -1.69 -0.22
CA ALA A 84 6.23 -0.94 0.01
C ALA A 84 5.91 0.03 -1.14
N VAL A 85 6.93 0.73 -1.67
CA VAL A 85 6.79 1.60 -2.84
C VAL A 85 6.43 0.80 -4.09
N THR A 86 7.08 -0.36 -4.28
CA THR A 86 6.77 -1.26 -5.40
C THR A 86 5.32 -1.72 -5.33
N LEU A 87 4.90 -2.24 -4.17
CA LEU A 87 3.52 -2.68 -3.94
C LEU A 87 2.53 -1.54 -4.17
N ARG A 88 2.84 -0.33 -3.69
CA ARG A 88 1.98 0.84 -3.89
C ARG A 88 1.82 1.26 -5.35
N ARG A 89 2.87 1.13 -6.15
CA ARG A 89 2.77 1.38 -7.59
C ARG A 89 1.93 0.32 -8.29
N CYS A 90 2.06 -0.94 -7.89
CA CYS A 90 1.18 -2.01 -8.36
C CYS A 90 -0.29 -1.73 -7.99
N ASP A 91 -0.57 -1.34 -6.74
CA ASP A 91 -1.91 -0.96 -6.27
C ASP A 91 -2.53 0.15 -7.14
N GLU A 92 -1.80 1.23 -7.38
CA GLU A 92 -2.33 2.33 -8.21
C GLU A 92 -2.52 1.90 -9.68
N GLY A 93 -1.64 1.04 -10.21
CA GLY A 93 -1.72 0.52 -11.58
C GLY A 93 -2.79 -0.57 -11.81
N ALA A 94 -3.26 -1.24 -10.76
CA ALA A 94 -4.19 -2.38 -10.85
C ALA A 94 -5.66 -1.98 -11.09
N LYS A 95 -5.91 -0.75 -11.57
CA LYS A 95 -7.25 -0.17 -11.76
C LYS A 95 -7.71 -0.22 -13.22
N VAL A 96 -7.33 -1.28 -13.95
CA VAL A 96 -7.67 -1.50 -15.37
C VAL A 96 -8.93 -2.37 -15.47
N PRO A 97 -10.08 -1.81 -15.88
CA PRO A 97 -11.31 -2.59 -16.02
C PRO A 97 -11.14 -3.69 -17.09
N ASN A 98 -11.76 -4.85 -16.85
CA ASN A 98 -11.79 -5.98 -17.78
C ASN A 98 -10.42 -6.59 -18.12
N LEU A 99 -9.37 -6.31 -17.32
CA LEU A 99 -8.10 -7.01 -17.47
C LEU A 99 -8.27 -8.47 -17.03
N SER A 100 -7.97 -9.40 -17.94
CA SER A 100 -7.96 -10.83 -17.60
C SER A 100 -6.73 -11.14 -16.74
N LEU A 101 -6.96 -11.69 -15.56
CA LEU A 101 -5.91 -12.07 -14.62
C LEU A 101 -6.01 -13.59 -14.33
N PRO A 102 -4.88 -14.24 -14.00
CA PRO A 102 -4.91 -15.59 -13.47
C PRO A 102 -5.76 -15.66 -12.19
N ASP A 103 -6.41 -16.81 -11.97
CA ASP A 103 -7.10 -17.07 -10.71
C ASP A 103 -6.12 -17.12 -9.52
N ILE A 104 -6.60 -16.81 -8.32
CA ILE A 104 -5.78 -16.78 -7.10
C ILE A 104 -5.08 -18.12 -6.82
N GLU A 105 -5.68 -19.24 -7.22
CA GLU A 105 -5.10 -20.58 -7.08
C GLU A 105 -3.78 -20.74 -7.86
N THR A 106 -3.59 -19.95 -8.93
CA THR A 106 -2.32 -19.88 -9.67
C THR A 106 -1.16 -19.48 -8.77
N PHE A 107 -1.41 -18.66 -7.74
CA PHE A 107 -0.39 -18.17 -6.81
C PHE A 107 -0.25 -19.03 -5.55
N ARG A 108 -1.10 -20.05 -5.34
CA ARG A 108 -1.02 -20.92 -4.15
C ARG A 108 0.37 -21.53 -3.95
N PRO A 109 1.05 -22.11 -4.97
CA PRO A 109 2.37 -22.69 -4.77
C PRO A 109 3.40 -21.65 -4.31
N LEU A 110 3.29 -20.41 -4.80
CA LEU A 110 4.15 -19.31 -4.38
C LEU A 110 3.89 -18.93 -2.93
N LEU A 111 2.62 -18.77 -2.55
CA LEU A 111 2.24 -18.47 -1.16
C LEU A 111 2.73 -19.56 -0.20
N MET A 112 2.58 -20.84 -0.57
CA MET A 112 3.04 -21.95 0.24
C MET A 112 4.58 -22.05 0.35
N HIS A 113 5.33 -21.50 -0.60
CA HIS A 113 6.80 -21.50 -0.54
C HIS A 113 7.35 -20.43 0.42
N VAL A 114 6.54 -19.41 0.73
CA VAL A 114 6.93 -18.28 1.59
C VAL A 114 6.47 -18.47 3.05
N LEU A 115 5.63 -19.48 3.31
CA LEU A 115 5.35 -20.01 4.66
C LEU A 115 6.59 -20.71 5.23
#